data_AF-Q6MTW4-F1
#
_entry.id   AF-Q6MTW4-F1
#
_cell.length_a   1.000
_cell.length_b   1.000
_cell.length_c   1.000
_cell.angle_alpha   90.00
_cell.angle_beta   90.00
_cell.angle_gamma   90.00
#
_symmetry.space_group_name_H-M   'P 1'
#
loop_
_entity.id
_entity.type
_entity.pdbx_description
1 polymer ?
#
loop_
_entity_poly.entity_id
_entity_poly.type
_entity_poly.pdbx_seq_one_letter_code
_entity_poly.pdbx_strand_id
1 'polypeptide(L)'
;MKLVTKLSAISLGAFSIFAPIAVINNLTTENNLLISKRFLSSSNSDFELKAYDYVNLIDNKYINTKINLHNHNGVAYIGVKEFLKALDGLISFSKIIVKPTHNSTFFKEKEITYKFNKDKVTLNSVTKYSNNNKTTNYQLEIDSKNKTITVSDNDFFTDIFTFYRRGEEDLNIDFLDTKILNKNKHIVFDLNKYGIEILNDQNDLYLPLVLINQLFLNQSNIQLYFNGERINLFAYSKTLRRVDFLKQLKHSYLNNQNHIPVGLKDFQHKYLGFLFDHFYGIKLDKNASYKDLFKKYEKYIKADNTTHYLTSRYLIGQLDDLHSSYLLTGYYNKDLETINKAVLKTTTPRSDRFKDIARRLSAYYGKLNYKNVYTPDRKTSVISFKNFEPNSAFKIEESLKQAQRDGIKNIVLDVSFNSGGLLGTAYEIMGFLTDKPFKSYSYNPLTKEQKVETIKSRFKKYDFNYYVLTSPFSFSAGNIFSQLVKDNNVAKVIGFKTAGGASAISQAILPTGDIIQLSSNYVLTNKSHQSLEYGVNPDITLGFDPFKQTEKFFDSAYIQQAINKDTNTLNSIPATHSSVIEPNYVHELVEKPQPLQLSRKTDQTERKDAYFVLGALGVVISLAIPFVIIKKLLKK
;
A
#
# COMPACT_ATOMS: atom_id res chain seq x y z
N MET A 1 -32.75 4.90 -6.93
CA MET A 1 -32.25 3.92 -5.93
C MET A 1 -31.46 2.74 -6.49
N LYS A 2 -31.74 2.20 -7.70
CA LYS A 2 -30.95 1.07 -8.30
C LYS A 2 -29.57 1.44 -8.90
N LEU A 3 -29.18 2.72 -8.92
CA LEU A 3 -27.90 3.18 -9.48
C LEU A 3 -26.79 3.34 -8.42
N VAL A 4 -27.16 3.55 -7.15
CA VAL A 4 -26.24 3.72 -6.02
C VAL A 4 -25.60 2.38 -5.61
N THR A 5 -26.33 1.27 -5.76
CA THR A 5 -25.83 -0.10 -5.53
C THR A 5 -24.90 -0.62 -6.63
N LYS A 6 -24.86 0.00 -7.82
CA LYS A 6 -23.91 -0.37 -8.88
C LYS A 6 -22.59 0.41 -8.79
N LEU A 7 -22.58 1.62 -8.22
CA LEU A 7 -21.36 2.40 -7.99
C LEU A 7 -20.58 1.92 -6.77
N SER A 8 -21.26 1.38 -5.75
CA SER A 8 -20.62 0.78 -4.58
C SER A 8 -19.80 -0.48 -4.89
N ALA A 9 -20.02 -1.13 -6.04
CA ALA A 9 -19.28 -2.32 -6.46
C ALA A 9 -18.01 -2.00 -7.28
N ILE A 10 -17.79 -0.74 -7.66
CA ILE A 10 -16.75 -0.34 -8.63
C ILE A 10 -15.46 0.19 -7.95
N SER A 11 -15.46 0.40 -6.63
CA SER A 11 -14.28 0.82 -5.84
C SER A 11 -13.66 -0.29 -4.97
N LEU A 12 -14.11 -1.55 -5.12
CA LEU A 12 -13.69 -2.67 -4.25
C LEU A 12 -12.39 -3.38 -4.68
N GLY A 13 -11.87 -3.10 -5.88
CA GLY A 13 -10.64 -3.73 -6.41
C GLY A 13 -9.32 -3.02 -6.06
N ALA A 14 -9.35 -1.85 -5.40
CA ALA A 14 -8.17 -1.01 -5.15
C ALA A 14 -7.51 -1.22 -3.76
N PHE A 15 -7.91 -2.26 -3.04
CA PHE A 15 -7.42 -2.56 -1.68
C PHE A 15 -6.61 -3.86 -1.64
N SER A 16 -5.98 -4.21 -2.74
CA SER A 16 -5.23 -5.46 -2.83
C SER A 16 -3.88 -5.28 -3.50
N ILE A 17 -3.28 -4.12 -3.22
CA ILE A 17 -1.88 -3.78 -3.53
C ILE A 17 -1.13 -3.52 -2.23
N PHE A 18 -1.56 -4.18 -1.16
CA PHE A 18 -0.77 -4.25 0.04
C PHE A 18 0.53 -5.02 -0.25
N ALA A 19 1.51 -4.99 0.65
CA ALA A 19 2.69 -5.87 0.59
C ALA A 19 2.21 -7.34 0.49
N PRO A 20 3.05 -8.38 0.56
CA PRO A 20 2.57 -9.62 1.17
C PRO A 20 2.02 -9.27 2.57
N ILE A 21 0.80 -8.77 2.65
CA ILE A 21 0.06 -8.58 3.88
C ILE A 21 -0.43 -9.98 4.19
N ALA A 22 -0.13 -10.35 5.41
CA ALA A 22 -0.79 -11.42 6.10
C ALA A 22 -2.31 -11.34 5.78
N VAL A 23 -2.91 -12.38 5.22
CA VAL A 23 -4.33 -12.68 5.29
C VAL A 23 -4.65 -12.96 6.76
N ILE A 24 -4.46 -11.95 7.60
CA ILE A 24 -5.22 -11.73 8.82
C ILE A 24 -6.65 -11.27 8.39
N ASN A 25 -6.94 -11.18 7.08
CA ASN A 25 -8.31 -11.11 6.57
C ASN A 25 -9.14 -12.37 6.93
N ASN A 26 -8.51 -13.52 7.22
CA ASN A 26 -9.19 -14.75 7.68
C ASN A 26 -9.19 -14.93 9.21
N LEU A 27 -8.91 -13.87 10.00
CA LEU A 27 -9.59 -13.75 11.31
C LEU A 27 -11.05 -13.31 11.07
N THR A 28 -11.76 -14.00 10.17
CA THR A 28 -13.21 -14.06 10.16
C THR A 28 -13.59 -15.06 11.23
N THR A 29 -14.03 -14.54 12.38
CA THR A 29 -15.05 -15.10 13.31
C THR A 29 -14.90 -16.53 13.88
N GLU A 30 -14.12 -17.46 13.32
CA GLU A 30 -13.99 -18.82 13.84
C GLU A 30 -12.85 -18.97 14.86
N ASN A 31 -11.80 -18.17 14.72
CA ASN A 31 -10.73 -18.11 15.71
C ASN A 31 -11.03 -17.00 16.72
N ASN A 32 -11.79 -17.35 17.77
CA ASN A 32 -12.00 -16.57 19.01
C ASN A 32 -10.67 -16.27 19.78
N LEU A 33 -9.60 -15.88 19.09
CA LEU A 33 -8.25 -15.74 19.64
C LEU A 33 -8.02 -14.40 20.31
N LEU A 34 -8.82 -13.37 20.02
CA LEU A 34 -8.73 -12.05 20.68
C LEU A 34 -9.50 -11.99 22.00
N ILE A 35 -9.53 -13.07 22.78
CA ILE A 35 -10.09 -13.04 24.13
C ILE A 35 -9.27 -14.00 25.00
N SER A 36 -8.31 -13.47 25.74
CA SER A 36 -7.80 -14.18 26.90
C SER A 36 -7.54 -13.24 28.08
N LYS A 37 -7.70 -13.81 29.28
CA LYS A 37 -8.09 -13.18 30.55
C LYS A 37 -6.91 -12.57 31.34
N ARG A 38 -7.22 -11.45 32.04
CA ARG A 38 -6.57 -10.86 33.25
C ARG A 38 -5.14 -10.29 33.06
N PHE A 39 -4.55 -9.41 33.89
CA PHE A 39 -4.71 -9.01 35.30
C PHE A 39 -4.44 -7.50 35.47
N LEU A 40 -5.10 -6.86 36.43
CA LEU A 40 -4.79 -5.52 36.93
C LEU A 40 -3.37 -5.50 37.51
N SER A 41 -2.46 -4.73 36.92
CA SER A 41 -1.26 -4.28 37.64
C SER A 41 -1.58 -2.95 38.32
N SER A 42 -1.64 -2.95 39.65
CA SER A 42 -1.50 -1.72 40.43
C SER A 42 -0.06 -1.24 40.33
N SER A 43 0.17 0.03 40.06
CA SER A 43 1.47 0.65 40.34
C SER A 43 1.29 1.90 41.19
N ASN A 44 1.87 1.83 42.39
CA ASN A 44 2.42 3.00 43.07
C ASN A 44 3.69 3.43 42.33
N SER A 45 3.76 4.68 41.89
CA SER A 45 4.96 5.54 41.75
C SER A 45 4.62 6.79 40.91
N ASP A 46 5.50 7.79 40.89
CA ASP A 46 5.38 9.07 40.15
C ASP A 46 5.12 8.94 38.64
N PHE A 47 5.16 7.72 38.10
CA PHE A 47 4.82 7.39 36.71
C PHE A 47 3.31 7.09 36.59
N GLU A 48 2.49 8.13 36.46
CA GLU A 48 1.03 7.99 36.45
C GLU A 48 0.55 7.24 35.18
N LEU A 49 0.00 6.04 35.38
CA LEU A 49 -0.68 5.26 34.36
C LEU A 49 -2.18 5.51 34.41
N LYS A 50 -2.76 5.78 33.25
CA LYS A 50 -4.21 5.91 33.09
C LYS A 50 -4.75 4.73 32.30
N ALA A 51 -5.79 4.10 32.84
CA ALA A 51 -6.48 3.00 32.22
C ALA A 51 -7.56 3.51 31.25
N TYR A 52 -7.51 3.02 30.01
CA TYR A 52 -8.43 3.39 28.95
C TYR A 52 -9.16 2.16 28.41
N ASP A 53 -10.40 2.35 27.98
CA ASP A 53 -11.21 1.25 27.46
C ASP A 53 -10.61 0.66 26.18
N TYR A 54 -10.68 -0.68 26.04
CA TYR A 54 -10.23 -1.40 24.86
C TYR A 54 -11.41 -1.92 24.04
N VAL A 55 -11.55 -1.45 22.81
CA VAL A 55 -12.71 -1.74 21.95
C VAL A 55 -12.28 -2.48 20.70
N ASN A 56 -12.93 -3.60 20.39
CA ASN A 56 -12.72 -4.31 19.14
C ASN A 56 -13.76 -3.90 18.10
N LEU A 57 -13.35 -3.01 17.18
CA LEU A 57 -14.17 -2.52 16.08
C LEU A 57 -14.20 -3.48 14.87
N ILE A 58 -13.39 -4.54 14.86
CA ILE A 58 -13.38 -5.55 13.78
C ILE A 58 -14.68 -6.36 13.80
N ASP A 59 -15.15 -6.68 15.01
CA ASP A 59 -16.38 -7.44 15.26
C ASP A 59 -17.45 -6.62 15.99
N ASN A 60 -17.20 -5.31 16.19
CA ASN A 60 -18.06 -4.39 16.93
C ASN A 60 -18.42 -4.89 18.34
N LYS A 61 -17.43 -5.47 19.04
CA LYS A 61 -17.56 -5.99 20.40
C LYS A 61 -16.75 -5.14 21.37
N TYR A 62 -17.37 -4.74 22.47
CA TYR A 62 -16.64 -4.18 23.59
C TYR A 62 -15.89 -5.30 24.30
N ILE A 63 -14.58 -5.13 24.48
CA ILE A 63 -13.79 -6.04 25.29
C ILE A 63 -13.81 -5.44 26.70
N ASN A 64 -14.28 -6.18 27.70
CA ASN A 64 -14.23 -5.72 29.10
C ASN A 64 -12.79 -5.78 29.63
N THR A 65 -11.92 -4.96 29.04
CA THR A 65 -10.48 -4.89 29.30
C THR A 65 -10.06 -3.45 29.11
N LYS A 66 -9.09 -3.02 29.90
CA LYS A 66 -8.48 -1.70 29.80
C LYS A 66 -7.03 -1.83 29.43
N ILE A 67 -6.53 -0.85 28.70
CA ILE A 67 -5.12 -0.71 28.35
C ILE A 67 -4.58 0.49 29.12
N ASN A 68 -3.46 0.27 29.79
CA ASN A 68 -2.77 1.33 30.52
C ASN A 68 -1.85 2.12 29.60
N LEU A 69 -2.00 3.44 29.62
CA LEU A 69 -1.14 4.37 28.89
C LEU A 69 -0.57 5.40 29.86
N HIS A 70 0.65 5.82 29.61
CA HIS A 70 1.26 6.98 30.25
C HIS A 70 1.14 8.19 29.31
N ASN A 71 0.76 9.34 29.84
CA ASN A 71 0.76 10.58 29.07
C ASN A 71 2.05 11.35 29.35
N HIS A 72 2.91 11.47 28.34
CA HIS A 72 4.14 12.24 28.43
C HIS A 72 4.10 13.38 27.41
N ASN A 73 4.05 14.63 27.88
CA ASN A 73 3.97 15.83 27.04
C ASN A 73 2.80 15.82 26.03
N GLY A 74 1.66 15.21 26.39
CA GLY A 74 0.48 15.11 25.53
C GLY A 74 0.53 13.94 24.54
N VAL A 75 1.57 13.10 24.59
CA VAL A 75 1.72 11.90 23.75
C VAL A 75 1.39 10.67 24.58
N ALA A 76 0.60 9.75 24.00
CA ALA A 76 0.30 8.47 24.61
C ALA A 76 1.48 7.50 24.44
N TYR A 77 2.04 7.07 25.56
CA TYR A 77 3.08 6.05 25.66
C TYR A 77 2.48 4.76 26.22
N ILE A 78 2.89 3.62 25.67
CA ILE A 78 2.47 2.29 26.11
C ILE A 78 3.70 1.46 26.46
N GLY A 79 3.62 0.69 27.55
CA GLY A 79 4.65 -0.28 27.91
C GLY A 79 4.73 -1.39 26.87
N VAL A 80 5.93 -1.88 26.55
CA VAL A 80 6.10 -2.93 25.52
C VAL A 80 5.32 -4.19 25.90
N LYS A 81 5.32 -4.57 27.18
CA LYS A 81 4.56 -5.72 27.67
C LYS A 81 3.05 -5.50 27.55
N GLU A 82 2.58 -4.30 27.85
CA GLU A 82 1.16 -3.93 27.74
C GLU A 82 0.68 -3.93 26.28
N PHE A 83 1.50 -3.38 25.37
CA PHE A 83 1.21 -3.39 23.93
C PHE A 83 1.08 -4.80 23.38
N LEU A 84 2.02 -5.69 23.71
CA LEU A 84 1.98 -7.06 23.23
C LEU A 84 0.78 -7.84 23.80
N LYS A 85 0.38 -7.59 25.06
CA LYS A 85 -0.84 -8.15 25.64
C LYS A 85 -2.11 -7.65 24.93
N ALA A 86 -2.16 -6.37 24.53
CA ALA A 86 -3.29 -5.86 23.77
C ALA A 86 -3.48 -6.60 22.44
N LEU A 87 -2.41 -7.22 21.93
CA LEU A 87 -2.38 -8.00 20.70
C LEU A 87 -2.44 -9.51 20.92
N ASP A 88 -2.76 -9.97 22.14
CA ASP A 88 -2.88 -11.40 22.42
C ASP A 88 -3.85 -12.08 21.44
N GLY A 89 -3.46 -13.23 20.92
CA GLY A 89 -4.13 -13.92 19.83
C GLY A 89 -3.60 -13.55 18.44
N LEU A 90 -3.36 -12.26 18.16
CA LEU A 90 -2.63 -11.85 16.95
C LEU A 90 -1.13 -12.15 17.08
N ILE A 91 -0.59 -11.95 18.29
CA ILE A 91 0.73 -12.35 18.74
C ILE A 91 0.53 -13.25 19.96
N SER A 92 1.22 -14.39 20.05
CA SER A 92 1.09 -15.29 21.21
C SER A 92 2.42 -15.51 21.92
N PHE A 93 2.44 -15.22 23.23
CA PHE A 93 3.56 -15.56 24.11
C PHE A 93 3.54 -17.02 24.58
N SER A 94 2.41 -17.71 24.38
CA SER A 94 2.36 -19.13 24.63
C SER A 94 3.00 -19.87 23.46
N LYS A 95 3.60 -21.02 23.75
CA LYS A 95 4.04 -21.93 22.71
C LYS A 95 2.82 -22.42 21.93
N ILE A 96 2.79 -22.19 20.63
CA ILE A 96 1.66 -22.53 19.75
C ILE A 96 2.10 -23.44 18.61
N ILE A 97 1.17 -24.27 18.13
CA ILE A 97 1.32 -25.06 16.92
C ILE A 97 0.36 -24.53 15.87
N VAL A 98 0.88 -24.15 14.70
CA VAL A 98 0.12 -23.54 13.62
C VAL A 98 0.34 -24.31 12.32
N LYS A 99 -0.75 -24.72 11.68
CA LYS A 99 -0.69 -25.23 10.31
C LYS A 99 -0.79 -24.05 9.33
N PRO A 100 0.12 -23.95 8.33
CA PRO A 100 0.07 -22.87 7.34
C PRO A 100 -1.25 -22.79 6.57
N THR A 101 -1.84 -23.95 6.26
CA THR A 101 -3.12 -24.09 5.57
C THR A 101 -3.87 -25.32 6.11
N HIS A 102 -5.19 -25.39 5.91
CA HIS A 102 -5.99 -26.54 6.33
C HIS A 102 -5.47 -27.88 5.78
N ASN A 103 -4.92 -27.85 4.56
CA ASN A 103 -4.40 -29.03 3.87
C ASN A 103 -2.89 -29.23 4.06
N SER A 104 -2.24 -28.40 4.90
CA SER A 104 -0.80 -28.54 5.13
C SER A 104 -0.49 -29.83 5.88
N THR A 105 0.42 -30.62 5.31
CA THR A 105 0.95 -31.85 5.91
C THR A 105 1.98 -31.56 7.01
N PHE A 106 2.35 -30.29 7.21
CA PHE A 106 3.30 -29.87 8.23
C PHE A 106 2.73 -28.74 9.08
N PHE A 107 3.32 -28.57 10.26
CA PHE A 107 3.03 -27.50 11.20
C PHE A 107 4.29 -26.73 11.59
N LYS A 108 4.08 -25.52 12.09
CA LYS A 108 5.08 -24.64 12.70
C LYS A 108 4.83 -24.59 14.20
N GLU A 109 5.86 -24.83 15.00
CA GLU A 109 5.86 -24.59 16.44
C GLU A 109 6.48 -23.22 16.68
N LYS A 110 5.71 -22.26 17.22
CA LYS A 110 6.16 -20.89 17.48
C LYS A 110 6.20 -20.59 18.97
N GLU A 111 7.21 -19.85 19.38
CA GLU A 111 7.40 -19.39 20.75
C GLU A 111 7.94 -17.96 20.74
N ILE A 112 7.29 -17.07 21.49
CA ILE A 112 7.73 -15.69 21.67
C ILE A 112 8.05 -15.47 23.14
N THR A 113 9.25 -15.01 23.42
CA THR A 113 9.72 -14.72 24.77
C THR A 113 9.95 -13.22 24.96
N TYR A 114 9.66 -12.72 26.16
CA TYR A 114 9.88 -11.34 26.58
C TYR A 114 10.80 -11.33 27.79
N LYS A 115 11.82 -10.46 27.76
CA LYS A 115 12.70 -10.21 28.90
C LYS A 115 12.91 -8.72 29.09
N PHE A 116 12.68 -8.23 30.29
CA PHE A 116 13.08 -6.89 30.72
C PHE A 116 14.33 -6.98 31.59
N ASN A 117 15.29 -6.10 31.37
CA ASN A 117 16.50 -5.96 32.17
C ASN A 117 16.87 -4.48 32.29
N LYS A 118 16.34 -3.83 33.32
CA LYS A 118 16.59 -2.43 33.69
C LYS A 118 16.38 -1.43 32.55
N ASP A 119 17.34 -1.31 31.64
CA ASP A 119 17.32 -0.36 30.51
C ASP A 119 17.01 -1.03 29.16
N LYS A 120 16.74 -2.34 29.16
CA LYS A 120 16.54 -3.12 27.93
C LYS A 120 15.31 -4.00 27.97
N VAL A 121 14.61 -4.07 26.84
CA VAL A 121 13.60 -5.10 26.53
C VAL A 121 14.10 -5.94 25.38
N THR A 122 14.08 -7.26 25.54
CA THR A 122 14.42 -8.21 24.48
C THR A 122 13.22 -9.11 24.18
N LEU A 123 12.89 -9.22 22.90
CA LEU A 123 11.92 -10.16 22.35
C LEU A 123 12.65 -11.18 21.50
N ASN A 124 12.36 -12.48 21.69
CA ASN A 124 12.82 -13.52 20.78
C ASN A 124 11.62 -14.25 20.18
N SER A 125 11.63 -14.43 18.86
CA SER A 125 10.69 -15.26 18.11
C SER A 125 11.41 -16.49 17.60
N VAL A 126 11.00 -17.67 18.06
CA VAL A 126 11.54 -18.95 17.63
C VAL A 126 10.46 -19.74 16.92
N THR A 127 10.71 -20.15 15.68
CA THR A 127 9.79 -20.95 14.88
C THR A 127 10.47 -22.22 14.38
N LYS A 128 9.95 -23.39 14.76
CA LYS A 128 10.43 -24.71 14.31
C LYS A 128 9.47 -25.32 13.29
N TYR A 129 10.02 -25.91 12.23
CA TYR A 129 9.29 -26.48 11.11
C TYR A 129 9.34 -28.01 11.17
N SER A 130 8.17 -28.67 11.23
CA SER A 130 8.08 -30.13 11.38
C SER A 130 8.49 -30.94 10.13
N ASN A 131 8.54 -30.33 8.95
CA ASN A 131 8.84 -31.02 7.70
C ASN A 131 10.32 -31.11 7.33
N ASN A 132 11.17 -30.27 7.91
CA ASN A 132 12.57 -30.15 7.48
C ASN A 132 13.55 -29.81 8.61
N ASN A 133 13.12 -29.94 9.88
CA ASN A 133 13.91 -29.59 11.08
C ASN A 133 14.49 -28.16 11.06
N LYS A 134 13.99 -27.28 10.19
CA LYS A 134 14.42 -25.89 10.12
C LYS A 134 13.94 -25.17 11.38
N THR A 135 14.82 -24.38 11.98
CA THR A 135 14.46 -23.45 13.06
C THR A 135 14.86 -22.05 12.64
N THR A 136 13.94 -21.09 12.76
CA THR A 136 14.25 -19.66 12.66
C THR A 136 14.26 -19.05 14.05
N ASN A 137 15.21 -18.16 14.29
CA ASN A 137 15.35 -17.44 15.54
C ASN A 137 15.60 -15.97 15.21
N TYR A 138 14.68 -15.11 15.61
CA TYR A 138 14.76 -13.67 15.43
C TYR A 138 14.67 -12.98 16.77
N GLN A 139 15.49 -11.97 16.95
CA GLN A 139 15.52 -11.12 18.13
C GLN A 139 15.23 -9.66 17.78
N LEU A 140 14.50 -8.98 18.66
CA LEU A 140 14.36 -7.53 18.73
C LEU A 140 14.79 -7.06 20.12
N GLU A 141 15.63 -6.04 20.19
CA GLU A 141 16.05 -5.38 21.42
C GLU A 141 15.66 -3.89 21.39
N ILE A 142 15.06 -3.41 22.47
CA ILE A 142 14.78 -2.00 22.73
C ILE A 142 15.72 -1.57 23.87
N ASP A 143 16.55 -0.56 23.62
CA ASP A 143 17.54 -0.05 24.57
C ASP A 143 17.24 1.41 24.89
N SER A 144 16.77 1.69 26.12
CA SER A 144 16.41 3.04 26.55
C SER A 144 17.62 3.94 26.78
N LYS A 145 18.78 3.38 27.13
CA LYS A 145 20.01 4.14 27.37
C LYS A 145 20.58 4.67 26.05
N ASN A 146 20.64 3.81 25.05
CA ASN A 146 21.12 4.16 23.71
C ASN A 146 20.01 4.76 22.83
N LYS A 147 18.74 4.68 23.26
CA LYS A 147 17.54 5.11 22.50
C LYS A 147 17.48 4.45 21.12
N THR A 148 17.71 3.15 21.09
CA THR A 148 17.70 2.37 19.84
C THR A 148 16.74 1.20 19.93
N ILE A 149 16.22 0.81 18.76
CA ILE A 149 15.55 -0.48 18.58
C ILE A 149 16.34 -1.24 17.54
N THR A 150 16.82 -2.41 17.92
CA THR A 150 17.68 -3.26 17.09
C THR A 150 16.93 -4.53 16.75
N VAL A 151 16.91 -4.90 15.47
CA VAL A 151 16.23 -6.11 14.99
C VAL A 151 17.21 -6.96 14.22
N SER A 152 17.39 -8.20 14.64
CA SER A 152 18.28 -9.17 13.99
C SER A 152 17.99 -9.37 12.50
N ASP A 153 16.73 -9.26 12.09
CA ASP A 153 16.25 -9.52 10.74
C ASP A 153 14.89 -8.86 10.52
N ASN A 154 14.61 -8.38 9.30
CA ASN A 154 13.31 -7.80 8.97
C ASN A 154 12.17 -8.83 9.08
N ASP A 155 12.48 -10.11 8.87
CA ASP A 155 11.51 -11.21 8.97
C ASP A 155 10.93 -11.35 10.40
N PHE A 156 11.55 -10.76 11.42
CA PHE A 156 10.99 -10.69 12.78
C PHE A 156 9.55 -10.15 12.79
N PHE A 157 9.29 -9.08 12.03
CA PHE A 157 8.00 -8.39 12.03
C PHE A 157 6.87 -9.17 11.36
N THR A 158 7.17 -10.22 10.60
CA THR A 158 6.16 -11.14 10.05
C THR A 158 6.12 -12.44 10.84
N ASP A 159 7.27 -12.90 11.38
CA ASP A 159 7.35 -14.11 12.19
C ASP A 159 6.68 -13.98 13.56
N ILE A 160 6.57 -12.77 14.12
CA ILE A 160 5.92 -12.56 15.42
C ILE A 160 4.41 -12.84 15.41
N PHE A 161 3.75 -12.84 14.24
CA PHE A 161 2.32 -13.11 14.16
C PHE A 161 2.00 -14.60 14.35
N THR A 162 0.98 -14.89 15.16
CA THR A 162 0.41 -16.24 15.35
C THR A 162 0.11 -16.88 14.00
N PHE A 163 -0.61 -16.15 13.13
CA PHE A 163 -0.94 -16.56 11.77
C PHE A 163 -0.54 -15.48 10.77
N TYR A 164 0.31 -15.84 9.82
CA TYR A 164 0.71 -14.99 8.70
C TYR A 164 0.62 -15.82 7.41
N ARG A 165 -0.09 -15.30 6.42
CA ARG A 165 -0.32 -15.95 5.13
C ARG A 165 -0.35 -14.90 4.02
N ARG A 166 0.20 -15.13 2.84
CA ARG A 166 0.07 -14.13 1.75
C ARG A 166 -1.31 -14.18 1.10
N GLY A 167 -1.81 -13.03 0.66
CA GLY A 167 -3.09 -12.94 -0.09
C GLY A 167 -3.06 -13.73 -1.39
N GLU A 168 -1.89 -13.79 -2.02
CA GLU A 168 -1.68 -14.48 -3.29
C GLU A 168 -1.73 -16.02 -3.16
N GLU A 169 -1.62 -16.57 -1.95
CA GLU A 169 -1.68 -18.02 -1.73
C GLU A 169 -3.09 -18.62 -1.92
N ASP A 170 -4.14 -17.79 -2.00
CA ASP A 170 -5.50 -18.21 -2.33
C ASP A 170 -5.76 -18.23 -3.85
N LEU A 171 -4.78 -17.83 -4.66
CA LEU A 171 -4.90 -17.76 -6.13
C LEU A 171 -4.34 -19.02 -6.81
N ASN A 172 -4.51 -19.11 -8.14
CA ASN A 172 -4.02 -20.22 -8.95
C ASN A 172 -2.52 -20.11 -9.25
N ILE A 173 -1.70 -19.95 -8.21
CA ILE A 173 -0.26 -19.70 -8.29
C ILE A 173 0.49 -20.51 -7.24
N ASP A 174 1.67 -20.97 -7.61
CA ASP A 174 2.64 -21.63 -6.74
C ASP A 174 3.93 -20.80 -6.65
N PHE A 175 4.35 -20.48 -5.43
CA PHE A 175 5.67 -19.89 -5.15
C PHE A 175 6.67 -21.04 -4.96
N LEU A 176 7.47 -21.32 -5.98
CA LEU A 176 8.35 -22.48 -6.03
C LEU A 176 9.66 -22.27 -5.27
N ASP A 177 10.21 -21.05 -5.31
CA ASP A 177 11.47 -20.71 -4.65
C ASP A 177 11.54 -19.22 -4.31
N THR A 178 12.31 -18.89 -3.28
CA THR A 178 12.66 -17.51 -2.89
C THR A 178 14.13 -17.41 -2.57
N LYS A 179 14.86 -16.62 -3.36
CA LYS A 179 16.29 -16.36 -3.15
C LYS A 179 16.52 -14.92 -2.69
N ILE A 180 17.16 -14.75 -1.54
CA ILE A 180 17.66 -13.46 -1.05
C ILE A 180 19.12 -13.35 -1.46
N LEU A 181 19.48 -12.34 -2.26
CA LEU A 181 20.83 -12.22 -2.84
C LEU A 181 21.83 -11.58 -1.86
N ASN A 182 21.36 -10.64 -1.05
CA ASN A 182 22.16 -9.90 -0.08
C ASN A 182 21.34 -9.70 1.19
N LYS A 183 21.43 -10.66 2.11
CA LYS A 183 20.67 -10.61 3.36
C LYS A 183 21.34 -9.66 4.33
N ASN A 184 20.63 -8.61 4.74
CA ASN A 184 21.11 -7.71 5.78
C ASN A 184 20.54 -8.14 7.11
N LYS A 185 21.39 -8.73 7.94
CA LYS A 185 21.06 -9.09 9.31
C LYS A 185 21.47 -7.92 10.17
N HIS A 186 20.53 -7.35 10.91
CA HIS A 186 20.67 -6.20 11.81
C HIS A 186 20.16 -4.85 11.25
N ILE A 187 18.95 -4.47 11.66
CA ILE A 187 18.35 -3.16 11.43
C ILE A 187 18.40 -2.38 12.74
N VAL A 188 18.87 -1.13 12.70
CA VAL A 188 18.87 -0.23 13.86
C VAL A 188 17.97 0.96 13.58
N PHE A 189 16.94 1.11 14.40
CA PHE A 189 16.12 2.31 14.48
C PHE A 189 16.71 3.21 15.58
N ASP A 190 17.48 4.21 15.16
CA ASP A 190 18.02 5.22 16.07
C ASP A 190 16.95 6.29 16.36
N LEU A 191 16.33 6.21 17.54
CA LEU A 191 15.30 7.16 17.95
C LEU A 191 15.89 8.51 18.37
N ASN A 192 17.14 8.53 18.82
CA ASN A 192 17.85 9.75 19.18
C ASN A 192 18.02 10.67 17.97
N LYS A 193 18.24 10.11 16.78
CA LYS A 193 18.26 10.86 15.50
C LYS A 193 17.02 11.73 15.32
N TYR A 194 15.86 11.34 15.85
CA TYR A 194 14.59 12.08 15.71
C TYR A 194 14.16 12.81 16.99
N GLY A 195 14.92 12.69 18.08
CA GLY A 195 14.54 13.23 19.39
C GLY A 195 13.29 12.55 19.95
N ILE A 196 13.13 11.25 19.70
CA ILE A 196 12.06 10.42 20.25
C ILE A 196 12.59 9.72 21.50
N GLU A 197 11.82 9.81 22.58
CA GLU A 197 12.21 9.29 23.89
C GLU A 197 11.69 7.86 24.12
N ILE A 198 12.41 7.14 24.97
CA ILE A 198 11.99 5.86 25.54
C ILE A 198 11.92 6.08 27.04
N LEU A 199 10.73 5.92 27.63
CA LEU A 199 10.56 6.08 29.07
C LEU A 199 10.74 4.74 29.77
N ASN A 200 11.09 4.78 31.05
CA ASN A 200 11.40 3.60 31.85
C ASN A 200 10.85 3.79 33.26
N ASP A 201 10.00 2.88 33.72
CA ASP A 201 9.41 2.88 35.07
C ASP A 201 10.03 1.82 36.00
N GLN A 202 11.19 1.26 35.60
CA GLN A 202 11.89 0.14 36.23
C GLN A 202 11.23 -1.24 36.11
N ASN A 203 10.05 -1.33 35.48
CA ASN A 203 9.34 -2.59 35.23
C ASN A 203 9.16 -2.89 33.73
N ASP A 204 9.07 -1.84 32.91
CA ASP A 204 8.91 -1.91 31.46
C ASP A 204 9.55 -0.67 30.79
N LEU A 205 9.71 -0.76 29.48
CA LEU A 205 10.03 0.39 28.62
C LEU A 205 8.76 0.86 27.91
N TYR A 206 8.60 2.17 27.82
CA TYR A 206 7.44 2.78 27.20
C TYR A 206 7.86 3.51 25.93
N LEU A 207 7.11 3.25 24.87
CA LEU A 207 7.27 3.88 23.56
C LEU A 207 5.99 4.62 23.18
N PRO A 208 6.06 5.66 22.34
CA PRO A 208 4.87 6.27 21.78
C PRO A 208 4.01 5.22 21.08
N LEU A 209 2.71 5.18 21.39
CA LEU A 209 1.80 4.14 20.90
C LEU A 209 1.83 4.02 19.38
N VAL A 210 1.81 5.15 18.65
CA VAL A 210 1.84 5.14 17.18
C VAL A 210 3.14 4.58 16.61
N LEU A 211 4.27 4.76 17.32
CA LEU A 211 5.58 4.27 16.88
C LEU A 211 5.68 2.75 17.05
N ILE A 212 5.32 2.23 18.23
CA ILE A 212 5.36 0.78 18.47
C ILE A 212 4.30 0.06 17.63
N ASN A 213 3.12 0.67 17.46
CA ASN A 213 2.10 0.19 16.54
C ASN A 213 2.63 0.12 15.10
N GLN A 214 3.29 1.17 14.60
CA GLN A 214 3.88 1.15 13.26
C GLN A 214 4.98 0.11 13.13
N LEU A 215 5.88 -0.05 14.11
CA LEU A 215 6.95 -1.04 14.03
C LEU A 215 6.41 -2.47 13.93
N PHE A 216 5.52 -2.86 14.84
CA PHE A 216 5.06 -4.24 14.96
C PHE A 216 3.93 -4.59 13.99
N LEU A 217 3.05 -3.63 13.67
CA LEU A 217 1.85 -3.88 12.89
C LEU A 217 1.90 -3.33 11.46
N ASN A 218 3.03 -2.79 10.97
CA ASN A 218 3.13 -2.27 9.59
C ASN A 218 2.68 -3.28 8.50
N GLN A 219 2.87 -4.58 8.73
CA GLN A 219 2.49 -5.65 7.79
C GLN A 219 1.11 -6.26 8.09
N SER A 220 0.37 -5.69 9.03
CA SER A 220 -0.93 -6.16 9.49
C SER A 220 -2.05 -5.24 9.03
N ASN A 221 -3.16 -5.82 8.56
CA ASN A 221 -4.39 -5.08 8.31
C ASN A 221 -5.05 -4.61 9.64
N ILE A 222 -4.75 -5.28 10.75
CA ILE A 222 -5.21 -4.96 12.10
C ILE A 222 -4.24 -3.98 12.78
N GLN A 223 -4.78 -2.95 13.42
CA GLN A 223 -4.05 -1.86 14.07
C GLN A 223 -4.69 -1.44 15.39
N LEU A 224 -3.92 -0.77 16.25
CA LEU A 224 -4.44 -0.02 17.40
C LEU A 224 -4.59 1.47 17.06
N TYR A 225 -5.71 2.07 17.47
CA TYR A 225 -6.00 3.49 17.29
C TYR A 225 -6.50 4.12 18.59
N PHE A 226 -5.69 5.00 19.17
CA PHE A 226 -6.08 5.78 20.34
C PHE A 226 -6.68 7.11 19.91
N ASN A 227 -7.89 7.40 20.40
CA ASN A 227 -8.63 8.62 20.06
C ASN A 227 -8.73 9.62 21.23
N GLY A 228 -7.92 9.42 22.28
CA GLY A 228 -7.92 10.22 23.51
C GLY A 228 -8.78 9.65 24.64
N GLU A 229 -9.77 8.82 24.31
CA GLU A 229 -10.74 8.28 25.28
C GLU A 229 -10.66 6.76 25.40
N ARG A 230 -10.34 6.07 24.29
CA ARG A 230 -10.26 4.62 24.21
C ARG A 230 -9.25 4.17 23.18
N ILE A 231 -8.79 2.93 23.29
CA ILE A 231 -7.96 2.26 22.30
C ILE A 231 -8.88 1.36 21.47
N ASN A 232 -8.84 1.54 20.15
CA ASN A 232 -9.64 0.75 19.22
C ASN A 232 -8.73 -0.23 18.47
N LEU A 233 -9.01 -1.53 18.57
CA LEU A 233 -8.53 -2.53 17.63
C LEU A 233 -9.40 -2.47 16.38
N PHE A 234 -8.82 -2.15 15.24
CA PHE A 234 -9.57 -2.01 13.99
C PHE A 234 -8.80 -2.60 12.81
N ALA A 235 -9.51 -2.85 11.71
CA ALA A 235 -8.93 -3.36 10.48
C ALA A 235 -9.09 -2.32 9.36
N TYR A 236 -8.01 -1.92 8.70
CA TYR A 236 -8.06 -0.91 7.63
C TYR A 236 -9.10 -1.26 6.55
N SER A 237 -9.06 -2.50 6.05
CA SER A 237 -9.94 -2.98 4.98
C SER A 237 -11.44 -2.95 5.35
N LYS A 238 -11.79 -3.12 6.63
CA LYS A 238 -13.18 -3.08 7.12
C LYS A 238 -13.60 -1.64 7.45
N THR A 239 -12.78 -0.94 8.23
CA THR A 239 -13.13 0.35 8.81
C THR A 239 -13.08 1.47 7.79
N LEU A 240 -12.04 1.55 6.96
CA LEU A 240 -11.88 2.65 6.00
C LEU A 240 -12.90 2.64 4.86
N ARG A 241 -13.77 1.62 4.75
CA ARG A 241 -14.83 1.54 3.74
C ARG A 241 -16.22 1.93 4.27
N ARG A 242 -16.32 2.13 5.58
CA ARG A 242 -17.57 2.22 6.34
C ARG A 242 -17.60 3.54 7.09
N VAL A 243 -18.46 4.46 6.66
CA VAL A 243 -18.55 5.82 7.24
C VAL A 243 -18.93 5.76 8.72
N ASP A 244 -19.81 4.85 9.10
CA ASP A 244 -20.21 4.58 10.47
C ASP A 244 -19.04 4.07 11.33
N PHE A 245 -18.24 3.14 10.82
CA PHE A 245 -17.05 2.66 11.54
C PHE A 245 -15.97 3.73 11.66
N LEU A 246 -15.80 4.59 10.65
CA LEU A 246 -14.91 5.74 10.73
C LEU A 246 -15.34 6.76 11.78
N LYS A 247 -16.65 7.01 11.89
CA LYS A 247 -17.21 7.86 12.94
C LYS A 247 -16.93 7.27 14.30
N GLN A 248 -17.18 5.97 14.51
CA GLN A 248 -16.89 5.29 15.76
C GLN A 248 -15.39 5.33 16.11
N LEU A 249 -14.51 5.07 15.16
CA LEU A 249 -13.05 5.09 15.36
C LEU A 249 -12.58 6.43 15.93
N LYS A 250 -13.12 7.53 15.41
CA LYS A 250 -12.73 8.90 15.78
C LYS A 250 -13.54 9.52 16.91
N HIS A 251 -14.65 8.89 17.32
CA HIS A 251 -15.57 9.50 18.26
C HIS A 251 -14.94 9.57 19.66
N SER A 252 -14.76 10.79 20.17
CA SER A 252 -14.32 11.04 21.53
C SER A 252 -14.62 12.48 21.96
N TYR A 253 -14.47 12.76 23.26
CA TYR A 253 -14.57 14.13 23.79
C TYR A 253 -13.58 15.12 23.12
N LEU A 254 -12.49 14.64 22.51
CA LEU A 254 -11.53 15.47 21.79
C LEU A 254 -12.08 16.05 20.48
N ASN A 255 -13.19 15.51 19.96
CA ASN A 255 -13.88 16.08 18.79
C ASN A 255 -14.36 17.52 19.01
N ASN A 256 -14.52 17.94 20.27
CA ASN A 256 -14.92 19.30 20.65
C ASN A 256 -13.74 20.19 21.09
N GLN A 257 -12.51 19.67 21.07
CA GLN A 257 -11.33 20.39 21.53
C GLN A 257 -10.69 21.19 20.40
N ASN A 258 -10.66 22.51 20.56
CA ASN A 258 -10.09 23.47 19.60
C ASN A 258 -8.56 23.55 19.64
N HIS A 259 -7.91 22.76 20.50
CA HIS A 259 -6.47 22.76 20.67
C HIS A 259 -5.91 21.34 20.74
N ILE A 260 -5.07 20.99 19.78
CA ILE A 260 -4.18 19.82 19.88
C ILE A 260 -3.04 20.20 20.85
N PRO A 261 -2.69 19.34 21.83
CA PRO A 261 -1.57 19.59 22.73
C PRO A 261 -0.27 19.92 21.99
N VAL A 262 0.47 20.92 22.48
CA VAL A 262 1.72 21.38 21.85
C VAL A 262 2.74 20.26 21.69
N GLY A 263 2.94 19.46 22.75
CA GLY A 263 3.89 18.34 22.69
C GLY A 263 3.45 17.21 21.74
N LEU A 264 2.15 17.02 21.51
CA LEU A 264 1.65 16.07 20.51
C LEU A 264 1.97 16.54 19.08
N LYS A 265 1.84 17.84 18.79
CA LYS A 265 2.24 18.42 17.49
C LYS A 265 3.75 18.38 17.29
N ASP A 266 4.53 18.64 18.35
CA ASP A 266 5.99 18.51 18.32
C ASP A 266 6.42 17.08 18.03
N PHE A 267 5.79 16.11 18.70
CA PHE A 267 6.03 14.70 18.45
C PHE A 267 5.63 14.29 17.02
N GLN A 268 4.52 14.78 16.47
CA GLN A 268 4.16 14.50 15.07
C GLN A 268 5.22 15.01 14.09
N HIS A 269 5.76 16.20 14.30
CA HIS A 269 6.85 16.70 13.47
C HIS A 269 8.08 15.77 13.51
N LYS A 270 8.50 15.34 14.70
CA LYS A 270 9.62 14.38 14.88
C LYS A 270 9.32 13.01 14.25
N TYR A 271 8.12 12.50 14.50
CA TYR A 271 7.67 11.19 14.05
C TYR A 271 7.55 11.10 12.53
N LEU A 272 7.16 12.18 11.84
CA LEU A 272 7.13 12.19 10.36
C LEU A 272 8.52 11.89 9.77
N GLY A 273 9.59 12.46 10.33
CA GLY A 273 10.95 12.16 9.90
C GLY A 273 11.31 10.68 10.10
N PHE A 274 10.99 10.13 11.27
CA PHE A 274 11.20 8.70 11.56
C PHE A 274 10.41 7.81 10.61
N LEU A 275 9.12 8.08 10.45
CA LEU A 275 8.20 7.30 9.64
C LEU A 275 8.66 7.22 8.19
N PHE A 276 9.02 8.35 7.57
CA PHE A 276 9.40 8.36 6.16
C PHE A 276 10.78 7.75 5.92
N ASP A 277 11.77 8.07 6.78
CA ASP A 277 13.11 7.49 6.65
C ASP A 277 13.08 5.96 6.73
N HIS A 278 12.17 5.39 7.53
CA HIS A 278 12.14 3.94 7.77
C HIS A 278 11.07 3.19 7.00
N PHE A 279 9.92 3.79 6.67
CA PHE A 279 8.75 3.06 6.12
C PHE A 279 8.30 3.54 4.74
N TYR A 280 8.81 4.66 4.24
CA TYR A 280 8.49 5.15 2.88
C TYR A 280 9.52 4.63 1.87
N GLY A 281 9.08 3.86 0.88
CA GLY A 281 9.94 3.13 -0.05
C GLY A 281 10.63 4.00 -1.11
N ILE A 282 10.04 5.14 -1.45
CA ILE A 282 10.64 6.11 -2.36
C ILE A 282 11.59 6.97 -1.54
N LYS A 283 12.90 6.68 -1.59
CA LYS A 283 13.90 7.40 -0.80
C LYS A 283 14.34 8.67 -1.52
N LEU A 284 14.66 9.70 -0.76
CA LEU A 284 15.37 10.88 -1.27
C LEU A 284 16.74 10.46 -1.82
N ASP A 285 17.40 11.38 -2.54
CA ASP A 285 18.77 11.21 -3.00
C ASP A 285 19.71 10.74 -1.87
N LYS A 286 20.81 10.10 -2.27
CA LYS A 286 21.74 9.44 -1.33
C LYS A 286 22.11 10.39 -0.17
N ASN A 287 21.82 9.95 1.05
CA ASN A 287 22.07 10.61 2.35
C ASN A 287 21.09 11.71 2.77
N ALA A 288 20.08 12.05 1.97
CA ALA A 288 19.04 12.99 2.38
C ALA A 288 18.03 12.32 3.33
N SER A 289 17.65 13.06 4.38
CA SER A 289 16.76 12.61 5.45
C SER A 289 15.43 13.36 5.38
N TYR A 290 14.31 12.64 5.49
CA TYR A 290 12.99 13.25 5.55
C TYR A 290 12.79 14.12 6.79
N LYS A 291 13.59 13.89 7.85
CA LYS A 291 13.64 14.80 9.01
C LYS A 291 13.95 16.24 8.59
N ASP A 292 14.92 16.44 7.70
CA ASP A 292 15.35 17.78 7.29
C ASP A 292 14.33 18.45 6.36
N LEU A 293 13.65 17.64 5.54
CA LEU A 293 12.51 18.09 4.75
C LEU A 293 11.39 18.62 5.66
N PHE A 294 10.93 17.81 6.62
CA PHE A 294 9.78 18.18 7.45
C PHE A 294 10.09 19.31 8.44
N LYS A 295 11.36 19.52 8.78
CA LYS A 295 11.81 20.70 9.55
C LYS A 295 11.40 22.03 8.90
N LYS A 296 11.39 22.11 7.56
CA LYS A 296 10.95 23.31 6.83
C LYS A 296 9.47 23.66 7.07
N TYR A 297 8.68 22.68 7.51
CA TYR A 297 7.24 22.81 7.75
C TYR A 297 6.87 22.81 9.24
N GLU A 298 7.86 22.78 10.14
CA GLU A 298 7.65 22.70 11.60
C GLU A 298 6.64 23.75 12.10
N LYS A 299 6.80 25.01 11.66
CA LYS A 299 5.90 26.11 12.02
C LYS A 299 4.43 25.80 11.70
N TYR A 300 4.17 25.19 10.55
CA TYR A 300 2.81 24.88 10.08
C TYR A 300 2.26 23.60 10.70
N ILE A 301 3.12 22.60 10.97
CA ILE A 301 2.75 21.41 11.74
C ILE A 301 2.37 21.82 13.17
N LYS A 302 3.04 22.80 13.78
CA LYS A 302 2.78 23.23 15.16
C LYS A 302 1.69 24.30 15.29
N ALA A 303 1.10 24.74 14.18
CA ALA A 303 0.05 25.77 14.11
C ALA A 303 -1.30 25.32 14.71
N ASP A 304 -2.35 26.11 14.51
CA ASP A 304 -3.72 25.75 14.90
C ASP A 304 -4.18 24.43 14.25
N ASN A 305 -5.22 23.81 14.79
CA ASN A 305 -5.67 22.49 14.36
C ASN A 305 -5.94 22.40 12.86
N THR A 306 -6.60 23.43 12.28
CA THR A 306 -6.93 23.45 10.87
C THR A 306 -5.66 23.51 10.01
N THR A 307 -4.73 24.41 10.34
CA THR A 307 -3.44 24.53 9.64
C THR A 307 -2.58 23.27 9.80
N HIS A 308 -2.58 22.64 10.99
CA HIS A 308 -1.87 21.38 11.25
C HIS A 308 -2.32 20.25 10.31
N TYR A 309 -3.64 20.01 10.23
CA TYR A 309 -4.20 18.96 9.38
C TYR A 309 -4.05 19.28 7.89
N LEU A 310 -4.21 20.57 7.50
CA LEU A 310 -3.92 21.02 6.14
C LEU A 310 -2.46 20.79 5.75
N THR A 311 -1.52 21.02 6.66
CA THR A 311 -0.09 20.82 6.44
C THR A 311 0.21 19.35 6.23
N SER A 312 -0.33 18.46 7.06
CA SER A 312 -0.17 17.02 6.89
C SER A 312 -0.70 16.56 5.54
N ARG A 313 -1.91 16.99 5.16
CA ARG A 313 -2.48 16.70 3.83
C ARG A 313 -1.63 17.27 2.69
N TYR A 314 -1.11 18.48 2.83
CA TYR A 314 -0.25 19.14 1.85
C TYR A 314 1.04 18.35 1.65
N LEU A 315 1.74 17.98 2.73
CA LEU A 315 3.00 17.24 2.67
C LEU A 315 2.85 15.93 1.89
N ILE A 316 1.80 15.15 2.17
CA ILE A 316 1.53 13.91 1.43
C ILE A 316 1.21 14.20 -0.04
N GLY A 317 0.45 15.25 -0.33
CA GLY A 317 0.13 15.65 -1.69
C GLY A 317 1.31 16.21 -2.50
N GLN A 318 2.41 16.60 -1.85
CA GLN A 318 3.62 17.10 -2.53
C GLN A 318 4.63 16.01 -2.86
N LEU A 319 4.42 14.75 -2.42
CA LEU A 319 5.38 13.67 -2.65
C LEU A 319 5.61 13.29 -4.12
N ASP A 320 4.74 13.77 -5.02
CA ASP A 320 4.65 13.35 -6.43
C ASP A 320 4.62 11.81 -6.61
N ASP A 321 4.02 11.14 -5.63
CA ASP A 321 3.83 9.69 -5.57
C ASP A 321 2.35 9.35 -5.77
N LEU A 322 2.07 8.57 -6.82
CA LEU A 322 0.72 8.14 -7.19
C LEU A 322 0.14 7.08 -6.23
N HIS A 323 0.97 6.42 -5.43
CA HIS A 323 0.55 5.45 -4.40
C HIS A 323 0.33 6.07 -3.02
N SER A 324 0.89 7.25 -2.75
CA SER A 324 0.73 7.92 -1.46
C SER A 324 -0.50 8.81 -1.41
N SER A 325 -1.23 8.78 -0.30
CA SER A 325 -2.46 9.57 -0.14
C SER A 325 -2.81 9.84 1.31
N TYR A 326 -3.56 10.92 1.54
CA TYR A 326 -4.09 11.27 2.85
C TYR A 326 -5.51 10.70 2.99
N LEU A 327 -5.68 9.65 3.79
CA LEU A 327 -6.90 8.84 3.82
C LEU A 327 -7.93 9.36 4.83
N LEU A 328 -7.48 9.77 6.01
CA LEU A 328 -8.37 10.18 7.10
C LEU A 328 -7.77 11.35 7.87
N THR A 329 -8.57 12.38 8.10
CA THR A 329 -8.21 13.48 9.02
C THR A 329 -8.44 13.07 10.47
N GLY A 330 -7.58 13.51 11.39
CA GLY A 330 -7.63 13.19 12.81
C GLY A 330 -8.89 13.65 13.55
N TYR A 331 -8.92 13.36 14.85
CA TYR A 331 -10.12 13.46 15.68
C TYR A 331 -10.33 14.80 16.41
N TYR A 332 -9.34 15.70 16.47
CA TYR A 332 -9.55 17.01 17.11
C TYR A 332 -10.49 17.92 16.31
N ASN A 333 -11.13 18.89 16.98
CA ASN A 333 -11.97 19.87 16.30
C ASN A 333 -11.13 20.69 15.30
N LYS A 334 -11.73 21.02 14.17
CA LYS A 334 -11.09 21.73 13.05
C LYS A 334 -12.15 22.26 12.09
N ASP A 335 -11.78 23.29 11.33
CA ASP A 335 -12.61 23.76 10.23
C ASP A 335 -12.49 22.78 9.04
N LEU A 336 -13.40 21.81 9.01
CA LEU A 336 -13.51 20.83 7.93
C LEU A 336 -13.90 21.49 6.61
N GLU A 337 -14.66 22.58 6.63
CA GLU A 337 -15.04 23.28 5.40
C GLU A 337 -13.79 23.86 4.74
N THR A 338 -12.96 24.55 5.52
CA THR A 338 -11.65 25.04 5.09
C THR A 338 -10.77 23.89 4.59
N ILE A 339 -10.65 22.79 5.34
CA ILE A 339 -9.83 21.64 4.92
C ILE A 339 -10.33 21.09 3.58
N ASN A 340 -11.63 20.93 3.41
CA ASN A 340 -12.22 20.33 2.22
C ASN A 340 -12.19 21.27 1.01
N LYS A 341 -12.40 22.58 1.22
CA LYS A 341 -12.37 23.61 0.17
C LYS A 341 -10.95 24.04 -0.20
N ALA A 342 -9.96 23.78 0.65
CA ALA A 342 -8.56 24.11 0.35
C ALA A 342 -8.14 23.46 -0.98
N VAL A 343 -8.00 24.29 -2.01
CA VAL A 343 -7.33 23.94 -3.26
C VAL A 343 -5.84 24.01 -2.97
N LEU A 344 -5.33 22.96 -2.36
CA LEU A 344 -3.89 22.80 -2.22
C LEU A 344 -3.32 22.63 -3.64
N LYS A 345 -2.42 23.52 -4.07
CA LYS A 345 -1.59 23.33 -5.29
C LYS A 345 -0.66 22.11 -5.08
N THR A 346 -1.28 20.94 -5.11
CA THR A 346 -0.69 19.59 -4.98
C THR A 346 -0.58 18.92 -6.34
N THR A 347 -0.83 19.70 -7.40
CA THR A 347 -0.57 19.34 -8.78
C THR A 347 0.93 19.28 -8.96
N THR A 348 1.43 18.05 -9.03
CA THR A 348 2.83 17.72 -9.28
C THR A 348 2.95 17.16 -10.71
N PRO A 349 4.12 17.26 -11.37
CA PRO A 349 4.26 16.91 -12.77
C PRO A 349 3.77 15.50 -13.12
N ARG A 350 4.09 14.49 -12.29
CA ARG A 350 3.64 13.10 -12.52
C ARG A 350 2.13 12.96 -12.28
N SER A 351 1.60 13.54 -11.21
CA SER A 351 0.16 13.53 -10.90
C SER A 351 -0.69 14.19 -11.99
N ASP A 352 -0.26 15.35 -12.50
CA ASP A 352 -0.98 16.09 -13.55
C ASP A 352 -0.96 15.33 -14.87
N ARG A 353 0.21 14.81 -15.25
CA ARG A 353 0.35 13.99 -16.44
C ARG A 353 -0.55 12.76 -16.37
N PHE A 354 -0.59 12.09 -15.22
CA PHE A 354 -1.44 10.92 -14.97
C PHE A 354 -2.94 11.27 -15.08
N LYS A 355 -3.37 12.37 -14.46
CA LYS A 355 -4.77 12.85 -14.53
C LYS A 355 -5.18 13.25 -15.94
N ASP A 356 -4.31 13.91 -16.70
CA ASP A 356 -4.61 14.33 -18.07
C ASP A 356 -4.83 13.14 -18.99
N ILE A 357 -3.93 12.16 -18.97
CA ILE A 357 -4.10 10.95 -19.79
C ILE A 357 -5.31 10.13 -19.35
N ALA A 358 -5.58 10.02 -18.04
CA ALA A 358 -6.75 9.35 -17.50
C ALA A 358 -8.06 9.97 -18.04
N ARG A 359 -8.14 11.31 -17.99
CA ARG A 359 -9.28 12.07 -18.50
C ARG A 359 -9.50 11.82 -19.99
N ARG A 360 -8.43 11.78 -20.79
CA ARG A 360 -8.52 11.53 -22.24
C ARG A 360 -8.97 10.10 -22.55
N LEU A 361 -8.38 9.11 -21.88
CA LEU A 361 -8.73 7.70 -22.05
C LEU A 361 -10.16 7.37 -21.56
N SER A 362 -10.72 8.16 -20.64
CA SER A 362 -12.08 7.96 -20.10
C SER A 362 -13.17 7.91 -21.18
N ALA A 363 -12.96 8.55 -22.32
CA ALA A 363 -13.87 8.50 -23.47
C ALA A 363 -14.03 7.07 -24.04
N TYR A 364 -13.06 6.18 -23.79
CA TYR A 364 -13.01 4.81 -24.31
C TYR A 364 -13.33 3.76 -23.26
N TYR A 365 -13.77 4.15 -22.06
CA TYR A 365 -14.05 3.23 -20.96
C TYR A 365 -14.96 2.06 -21.35
N GLY A 366 -15.95 2.28 -22.23
CA GLY A 366 -16.87 1.24 -22.71
C GLY A 366 -16.21 0.13 -23.53
N LYS A 367 -14.98 0.33 -24.02
CA LYS A 367 -14.20 -0.67 -24.74
C LYS A 367 -13.49 -1.68 -23.81
N LEU A 368 -13.39 -1.39 -22.51
CA LEU A 368 -12.69 -2.24 -21.53
C LEU A 368 -13.62 -3.34 -20.99
N ASN A 369 -13.75 -4.44 -21.73
CA ASN A 369 -14.76 -5.45 -21.43
C ASN A 369 -14.27 -6.91 -21.59
N TYR A 370 -12.95 -7.12 -21.66
CA TYR A 370 -12.32 -8.44 -21.83
C TYR A 370 -12.66 -9.14 -23.15
N LYS A 371 -13.44 -8.54 -24.07
CA LYS A 371 -13.82 -9.18 -25.34
C LYS A 371 -12.75 -9.00 -26.40
N ASN A 372 -12.72 -9.94 -27.33
CA ASN A 372 -11.88 -9.87 -28.53
C ASN A 372 -12.32 -8.73 -29.45
N VAL A 373 -11.38 -7.85 -29.78
CA VAL A 373 -11.49 -6.89 -30.89
C VAL A 373 -10.48 -7.29 -31.96
N TYR A 374 -10.97 -7.74 -33.11
CA TYR A 374 -10.10 -8.22 -34.19
C TYR A 374 -9.57 -7.07 -35.05
N THR A 375 -8.32 -7.21 -35.48
CA THR A 375 -7.72 -6.35 -36.51
C THR A 375 -8.36 -6.60 -37.88
N PRO A 376 -8.30 -5.63 -38.81
CA PRO A 376 -8.86 -5.79 -40.16
C PRO A 376 -8.41 -7.08 -40.89
N ASP A 377 -7.16 -7.49 -40.74
CA ASP A 377 -6.61 -8.72 -41.33
C ASP A 377 -6.99 -10.01 -40.58
N ARG A 378 -7.72 -9.87 -39.46
CA ARG A 378 -8.13 -10.94 -38.55
C ARG A 378 -6.99 -11.84 -38.05
N LYS A 379 -5.74 -11.35 -38.06
CA LYS A 379 -4.60 -12.11 -37.51
C LYS A 379 -4.34 -11.79 -36.04
N THR A 380 -4.82 -10.64 -35.56
CA THR A 380 -4.56 -10.15 -34.22
C THR A 380 -5.87 -9.87 -33.48
N SER A 381 -5.92 -10.22 -32.20
CA SER A 381 -7.00 -9.82 -31.30
C SER A 381 -6.47 -8.91 -30.19
N VAL A 382 -7.21 -7.85 -29.89
CA VAL A 382 -6.96 -6.94 -28.78
C VAL A 382 -7.96 -7.24 -27.67
N ILE A 383 -7.46 -7.55 -26.48
CA ILE A 383 -8.25 -7.85 -25.28
C ILE A 383 -7.98 -6.75 -24.25
N SER A 384 -8.91 -5.82 -24.11
CA SER A 384 -8.78 -4.65 -23.23
C SER A 384 -9.47 -4.84 -21.89
N PHE A 385 -8.80 -4.48 -20.80
CA PHE A 385 -9.35 -4.59 -19.45
C PHE A 385 -8.83 -3.49 -18.51
N LYS A 386 -9.68 -3.10 -17.56
CA LYS A 386 -9.47 -1.93 -16.69
C LYS A 386 -8.52 -2.18 -15.53
N ASN A 387 -8.61 -3.35 -14.90
CA ASN A 387 -7.85 -3.67 -13.69
C ASN A 387 -7.56 -5.16 -13.63
N PHE A 388 -6.54 -5.52 -12.85
CA PHE A 388 -6.29 -6.90 -12.44
C PHE A 388 -7.24 -7.25 -11.28
N GLU A 389 -8.40 -7.79 -11.61
CA GLU A 389 -9.46 -8.19 -10.68
C GLU A 389 -9.40 -9.69 -10.38
N PRO A 390 -9.99 -10.19 -9.27
CA PRO A 390 -9.92 -11.61 -8.91
C PRO A 390 -10.35 -12.59 -10.02
N ASN A 391 -11.22 -12.17 -10.94
CA ASN A 391 -11.71 -13.00 -12.05
C ASN A 391 -11.17 -12.60 -13.43
N SER A 392 -10.19 -11.69 -13.51
CA SER A 392 -9.65 -11.26 -14.81
C SER A 392 -9.00 -12.42 -15.57
N ALA A 393 -8.25 -13.29 -14.90
CA ALA A 393 -7.61 -14.44 -15.54
C ALA A 393 -8.64 -15.32 -16.26
N PHE A 394 -9.74 -15.69 -15.60
CA PHE A 394 -10.82 -16.48 -16.19
C PHE A 394 -11.47 -15.78 -17.39
N LYS A 395 -11.79 -14.48 -17.30
CA LYS A 395 -12.39 -13.72 -18.41
C LYS A 395 -11.45 -13.61 -19.62
N ILE A 396 -10.16 -13.45 -19.38
CA ILE A 396 -9.16 -13.43 -20.45
C ILE A 396 -9.07 -14.82 -21.09
N GLU A 397 -9.08 -15.89 -20.29
CA GLU A 397 -9.06 -17.26 -20.79
C GLU A 397 -10.22 -17.56 -21.75
N GLU A 398 -11.44 -17.09 -21.44
CA GLU A 398 -12.60 -17.23 -22.33
C GLU A 398 -12.35 -16.60 -23.71
N SER A 399 -11.76 -15.40 -23.72
CA SER A 399 -11.41 -14.68 -24.95
C SER A 399 -10.26 -15.35 -25.70
N LEU A 400 -9.26 -15.90 -25.01
CA LEU A 400 -8.19 -16.69 -25.62
C LEU A 400 -8.73 -17.94 -26.30
N LYS A 401 -9.63 -18.69 -25.63
CA LYS A 401 -10.31 -19.86 -26.22
C LYS A 401 -11.08 -19.49 -27.49
N GLN A 402 -11.77 -18.34 -27.48
CA GLN A 402 -12.48 -17.85 -28.66
C GLN A 402 -11.51 -17.45 -29.79
N ALA A 403 -10.44 -16.72 -29.46
CA ALA A 403 -9.44 -16.32 -30.43
C ALA A 403 -8.74 -17.53 -31.09
N GLN A 404 -8.50 -18.60 -30.32
CA GLN A 404 -7.92 -19.84 -30.84
C GLN A 404 -8.87 -20.52 -31.84
N ARG A 405 -10.17 -20.60 -31.52
CA ARG A 405 -11.20 -21.11 -32.44
C ARG A 405 -11.29 -20.29 -33.71
N ASP A 406 -11.11 -18.98 -33.60
CA ASP A 406 -11.20 -18.04 -34.72
C ASP A 406 -9.91 -17.94 -35.55
N GLY A 407 -8.89 -18.76 -35.26
CA GLY A 407 -7.64 -18.82 -36.02
C GLY A 407 -6.72 -17.60 -35.85
N ILE A 408 -6.88 -16.85 -34.76
CA ILE A 408 -6.03 -15.70 -34.43
C ILE A 408 -4.60 -16.16 -34.13
N LYS A 409 -3.60 -15.37 -34.54
CA LYS A 409 -2.17 -15.66 -34.32
C LYS A 409 -1.55 -14.82 -33.21
N ASN A 410 -1.99 -13.56 -33.09
CA ASN A 410 -1.41 -12.60 -32.16
C ASN A 410 -2.45 -12.12 -31.14
N ILE A 411 -2.05 -11.99 -29.89
CA ILE A 411 -2.88 -11.43 -28.81
C ILE A 411 -2.20 -10.17 -28.27
N VAL A 412 -2.94 -9.07 -28.26
CA VAL A 412 -2.57 -7.84 -27.56
C VAL A 412 -3.39 -7.78 -26.27
N LEU A 413 -2.72 -7.95 -25.12
CA LEU A 413 -3.30 -7.64 -23.82
C LEU A 413 -3.21 -6.13 -23.61
N ASP A 414 -4.34 -5.44 -23.76
CA ASP A 414 -4.40 -3.99 -23.67
C ASP A 414 -4.59 -3.52 -22.23
N VAL A 415 -3.49 -3.02 -21.67
CA VAL A 415 -3.41 -2.39 -20.34
C VAL A 415 -3.21 -0.87 -20.46
N SER A 416 -3.48 -0.27 -21.62
CA SER A 416 -3.28 1.17 -21.87
C SER A 416 -4.16 2.03 -20.96
N PHE A 417 -5.36 1.57 -20.60
CA PHE A 417 -6.24 2.24 -19.65
C PHE A 417 -6.39 1.44 -18.35
N ASN A 418 -5.32 0.77 -17.91
CA ASN A 418 -5.28 -0.04 -16.70
C ASN A 418 -4.51 0.61 -15.55
N SER A 419 -5.16 0.84 -14.42
CA SER A 419 -4.57 1.53 -13.26
C SER A 419 -3.97 0.59 -12.21
N GLY A 420 -3.83 -0.70 -12.50
CA GLY A 420 -3.33 -1.72 -11.58
C GLY A 420 -4.41 -2.68 -11.07
N GLY A 421 -4.24 -3.16 -9.84
CA GLY A 421 -5.10 -4.19 -9.22
C GLY A 421 -4.27 -5.23 -8.49
N LEU A 422 -4.79 -6.45 -8.39
CA LEU A 422 -4.13 -7.60 -7.77
C LEU A 422 -2.87 -8.01 -8.54
N LEU A 423 -1.71 -7.89 -7.89
CA LEU A 423 -0.45 -8.42 -8.44
C LEU A 423 -0.53 -9.94 -8.65
N GLY A 424 -1.20 -10.67 -7.76
CA GLY A 424 -1.45 -12.09 -7.92
C GLY A 424 -2.22 -12.40 -9.21
N THR A 425 -3.26 -11.65 -9.57
CA THR A 425 -3.94 -11.87 -10.85
C THR A 425 -3.02 -11.64 -12.05
N ALA A 426 -2.07 -10.71 -11.97
CA ALA A 426 -1.05 -10.56 -13.03
C ALA A 426 -0.15 -11.79 -13.16
N TYR A 427 0.21 -12.41 -12.03
CA TYR A 427 0.93 -13.70 -12.00
C TYR A 427 0.08 -14.86 -12.55
N GLU A 428 -1.24 -14.89 -12.32
CA GLU A 428 -2.12 -15.90 -12.93
C GLU A 428 -2.10 -15.78 -14.46
N ILE A 429 -2.22 -14.55 -14.99
CA ILE A 429 -2.24 -14.25 -16.43
C ILE A 429 -0.92 -14.66 -17.11
N MET A 430 0.23 -14.61 -16.41
CA MET A 430 1.50 -15.13 -16.96
C MET A 430 1.40 -16.60 -17.40
N GLY A 431 0.53 -17.40 -16.78
CA GLY A 431 0.30 -18.79 -17.16
C GLY A 431 -0.22 -18.97 -18.59
N PHE A 432 -0.90 -17.96 -19.15
CA PHE A 432 -1.32 -18.00 -20.55
C PHE A 432 -0.14 -17.81 -21.51
N LEU A 433 0.90 -17.07 -21.09
CA LEU A 433 2.04 -16.71 -21.91
C LEU A 433 3.18 -17.75 -21.82
N THR A 434 3.29 -18.48 -20.70
CA THR A 434 4.35 -19.46 -20.46
C THR A 434 3.88 -20.62 -19.58
N ASP A 435 4.37 -21.83 -19.88
CA ASP A 435 4.22 -23.04 -19.07
C ASP A 435 5.39 -23.23 -18.07
N LYS A 436 6.50 -22.53 -18.29
CA LYS A 436 7.68 -22.52 -17.42
C LYS A 436 7.46 -21.61 -16.20
N PRO A 437 8.05 -21.93 -15.04
CA PRO A 437 8.17 -20.98 -13.95
C PRO A 437 8.83 -19.68 -14.41
N PHE A 438 8.35 -18.56 -13.88
CA PHE A 438 8.83 -17.21 -14.18
C PHE A 438 9.36 -16.54 -12.91
N LYS A 439 10.18 -15.50 -13.08
CA LYS A 439 10.82 -14.77 -11.98
C LYS A 439 10.19 -13.40 -11.77
N SER A 440 10.03 -13.03 -10.50
CA SER A 440 9.70 -11.68 -10.05
C SER A 440 10.81 -11.17 -9.12
N TYR A 441 11.13 -9.88 -9.23
CA TYR A 441 12.26 -9.27 -8.54
C TYR A 441 11.77 -8.14 -7.64
N SER A 442 12.32 -8.05 -6.43
CA SER A 442 12.00 -6.99 -5.48
C SER A 442 13.23 -6.51 -4.72
N TYR A 443 13.14 -5.29 -4.23
CA TYR A 443 14.14 -4.65 -3.40
C TYR A 443 13.50 -3.99 -2.18
N ASN A 444 14.18 -4.10 -1.04
CA ASN A 444 13.79 -3.41 0.19
C ASN A 444 14.75 -2.24 0.46
N PRO A 445 14.32 -0.96 0.34
CA PRO A 445 15.20 0.18 0.53
C PRO A 445 15.61 0.42 1.98
N LEU A 446 14.93 -0.16 2.97
CA LEU A 446 15.33 -0.14 4.38
C LEU A 446 16.50 -1.11 4.62
N THR A 447 16.33 -2.38 4.24
CA THR A 447 17.33 -3.43 4.51
C THR A 447 18.43 -3.52 3.45
N LYS A 448 18.19 -2.92 2.28
CA LYS A 448 18.96 -3.08 1.04
C LYS A 448 18.86 -4.48 0.43
N GLU A 449 17.97 -5.33 0.91
CA GLU A 449 17.82 -6.70 0.43
C GLU A 449 17.21 -6.74 -0.97
N GLN A 450 17.82 -7.58 -1.81
CA GLN A 450 17.37 -7.96 -3.13
C GLN A 450 16.82 -9.39 -3.05
N LYS A 451 15.62 -9.57 -3.60
CA LYS A 451 14.89 -10.83 -3.55
C LYS A 451 14.39 -11.21 -4.93
N VAL A 452 14.55 -12.49 -5.25
CA VAL A 452 14.03 -13.13 -6.46
C VAL A 452 13.04 -14.21 -6.05
N GLU A 453 11.80 -14.12 -6.56
CA GLU A 453 10.78 -15.15 -6.39
C GLU A 453 10.63 -15.93 -7.70
N THR A 454 10.63 -17.25 -7.61
CA THR A 454 10.27 -18.14 -8.72
C THR A 454 8.83 -18.58 -8.54
N ILE A 455 7.99 -18.28 -9.53
CA ILE A 455 6.55 -18.39 -9.46
C ILE A 455 6.05 -19.23 -10.64
N LYS A 456 5.00 -20.03 -10.44
CA LYS A 456 4.32 -20.76 -11.51
C LYS A 456 2.81 -20.56 -11.41
N SER A 457 2.18 -20.14 -12.49
CA SER A 457 0.71 -20.13 -12.60
C SER A 457 0.18 -21.53 -12.86
N ARG A 458 -1.01 -21.85 -12.32
CA ARG A 458 -1.73 -23.09 -12.60
C ARG A 458 -2.63 -23.00 -13.83
N PHE A 459 -2.80 -21.79 -14.40
CA PHE A 459 -3.42 -21.64 -15.72
C PHE A 459 -2.50 -22.20 -16.82
N LYS A 460 -3.11 -22.71 -17.89
CA LYS A 460 -2.39 -23.31 -19.02
C LYS A 460 -1.98 -22.25 -20.05
N LYS A 461 -0.84 -22.48 -20.69
CA LYS A 461 -0.35 -21.69 -21.82
C LYS A 461 -1.28 -21.83 -23.03
N TYR A 462 -1.44 -20.74 -23.78
CA TYR A 462 -2.05 -20.73 -25.12
C TYR A 462 -1.00 -20.29 -26.15
N ASP A 463 -0.98 -20.96 -27.31
CA ASP A 463 0.06 -20.72 -28.32
C ASP A 463 -0.30 -19.54 -29.25
N PHE A 464 -0.03 -18.33 -28.76
CA PHE A 464 -0.13 -17.07 -29.51
C PHE A 464 1.19 -16.28 -29.44
N ASN A 465 1.38 -15.35 -30.37
CA ASN A 465 2.36 -14.28 -30.18
C ASN A 465 1.74 -13.20 -29.29
N TYR A 466 2.31 -13.01 -28.10
CA TYR A 466 1.78 -12.06 -27.13
C TYR A 466 2.46 -10.69 -27.19
N TYR A 467 1.62 -9.67 -27.05
CA TYR A 467 2.01 -8.28 -26.90
C TYR A 467 1.24 -7.66 -25.73
N VAL A 468 1.86 -6.69 -25.05
CA VAL A 468 1.21 -5.89 -24.00
C VAL A 468 1.19 -4.44 -24.43
N LEU A 469 0.01 -3.85 -24.58
CA LEU A 469 -0.15 -2.45 -24.97
C LEU A 469 -0.21 -1.55 -23.73
N THR A 470 0.71 -0.60 -23.62
CA THR A 470 0.83 0.32 -22.48
C THR A 470 0.66 1.78 -22.89
N SER A 471 0.28 2.62 -21.92
CA SER A 471 0.23 4.08 -22.08
C SER A 471 0.83 4.79 -20.85
N PRO A 472 0.96 6.13 -20.87
CA PRO A 472 1.32 6.91 -19.68
C PRO A 472 0.31 6.81 -18.52
N PHE A 473 -0.82 6.12 -18.68
CA PHE A 473 -1.77 5.79 -17.62
C PHE A 473 -1.56 4.40 -17.00
N SER A 474 -0.86 3.48 -17.68
CA SER A 474 -0.63 2.13 -17.17
C SER A 474 0.15 2.22 -15.85
N PHE A 475 -0.41 1.72 -14.73
CA PHE A 475 0.11 1.98 -13.39
C PHE A 475 0.09 0.75 -12.50
N SER A 476 0.93 0.71 -11.47
CA SER A 476 0.99 -0.32 -10.44
C SER A 476 1.04 -1.74 -11.04
N ALA A 477 0.09 -2.65 -10.79
CA ALA A 477 0.11 -3.98 -11.41
C ALA A 477 0.18 -3.94 -12.96
N GLY A 478 -0.36 -2.91 -13.63
CA GLY A 478 -0.20 -2.73 -15.08
C GLY A 478 1.23 -2.33 -15.49
N ASN A 479 1.92 -1.58 -14.63
CA ASN A 479 3.35 -1.31 -14.77
C ASN A 479 4.19 -2.57 -14.52
N ILE A 480 3.93 -3.28 -13.41
CA ILE A 480 4.65 -4.49 -13.01
C ILE A 480 4.49 -5.61 -14.04
N PHE A 481 3.26 -5.85 -14.51
CA PHE A 481 2.99 -6.88 -15.53
C PHE A 481 3.79 -6.61 -16.81
N SER A 482 3.91 -5.35 -17.22
CA SER A 482 4.69 -4.95 -18.39
C SER A 482 6.17 -5.27 -18.23
N GLN A 483 6.77 -5.04 -17.05
CA GLN A 483 8.15 -5.47 -16.82
C GLN A 483 8.26 -7.00 -16.70
N LEU A 484 7.29 -7.64 -16.05
CA LEU A 484 7.29 -9.07 -15.79
C LEU A 484 7.35 -9.88 -17.08
N VAL A 485 6.57 -9.49 -18.11
CA VAL A 485 6.60 -10.18 -19.41
C VAL A 485 7.92 -9.98 -20.14
N LYS A 486 8.56 -8.81 -19.98
CA LYS A 486 9.87 -8.48 -20.57
C LYS A 486 11.00 -9.26 -19.91
N ASP A 487 11.08 -9.24 -18.58
CA ASP A 487 12.14 -9.90 -17.83
C ASP A 487 12.14 -11.43 -18.02
N ASN A 488 10.98 -11.99 -18.35
CA ASN A 488 10.82 -13.42 -18.63
C ASN A 488 10.80 -13.75 -20.13
N ASN A 489 10.94 -12.76 -21.03
CA ASN A 489 10.94 -12.93 -22.48
C ASN A 489 9.70 -13.67 -23.03
N VAL A 490 8.51 -13.38 -22.50
CA VAL A 490 7.27 -14.08 -22.88
C VAL A 490 6.31 -13.23 -23.74
N ALA A 491 6.51 -11.91 -23.78
CA ALA A 491 5.80 -10.99 -24.67
C ALA A 491 6.62 -9.72 -24.90
N LYS A 492 6.31 -8.98 -25.97
CA LYS A 492 6.83 -7.63 -26.20
C LYS A 492 5.87 -6.58 -25.66
N VAL A 493 6.39 -5.50 -25.09
CA VAL A 493 5.60 -4.34 -24.68
C VAL A 493 5.57 -3.31 -25.82
N ILE A 494 4.39 -2.85 -26.19
CA ILE A 494 4.19 -1.85 -27.24
C ILE A 494 3.47 -0.62 -26.67
N GLY A 495 3.65 0.56 -27.26
CA GLY A 495 2.97 1.78 -26.81
C GLY A 495 3.92 2.83 -26.28
N PHE A 496 3.75 3.19 -25.01
CA PHE A 496 4.50 4.27 -24.35
C PHE A 496 4.92 3.87 -22.94
N LYS A 497 5.87 4.64 -22.38
CA LYS A 497 6.31 4.48 -20.99
C LYS A 497 5.11 4.56 -20.04
N THR A 498 5.02 3.59 -19.14
CA THR A 498 3.97 3.51 -18.11
C THR A 498 4.10 4.64 -17.07
N ALA A 499 3.09 4.83 -16.24
CA ALA A 499 3.10 5.79 -15.11
C ALA A 499 3.98 5.35 -13.93
N GLY A 500 4.44 4.10 -13.94
CA GLY A 500 5.21 3.52 -12.84
C GLY A 500 4.35 2.97 -11.71
N GLY A 501 4.78 3.15 -10.47
CA GLY A 501 4.23 2.50 -9.30
C GLY A 501 4.84 1.12 -9.13
N ALA A 502 5.76 1.01 -8.18
CA ALA A 502 6.49 -0.22 -7.88
C ALA A 502 6.31 -0.71 -6.46
N SER A 503 5.97 0.20 -5.56
CA SER A 503 5.84 -0.13 -4.16
C SER A 503 4.48 -0.78 -3.90
N ALA A 504 4.47 -1.78 -3.04
CA ALA A 504 3.23 -2.10 -2.35
C ALA A 504 2.82 -0.92 -1.45
N ILE A 505 1.52 -0.76 -1.22
CA ILE A 505 0.99 0.28 -0.33
C ILE A 505 1.02 -0.21 1.13
N SER A 506 1.34 0.69 2.04
CA SER A 506 1.12 0.54 3.49
C SER A 506 0.37 1.77 4.01
N GLN A 507 -0.09 1.72 5.26
CA GLN A 507 -0.67 2.86 5.93
C GLN A 507 0.06 3.15 7.24
N ALA A 508 -0.07 4.38 7.69
CA ALA A 508 0.43 4.83 8.97
C ALA A 508 -0.62 5.69 9.68
N ILE A 509 -0.69 5.54 11.00
CA ILE A 509 -1.48 6.40 11.89
C ILE A 509 -0.54 7.49 12.41
N LEU A 510 -0.93 8.76 12.25
CA LEU A 510 -0.18 9.89 12.81
C LEU A 510 -0.63 10.19 14.25
N PRO A 511 0.19 10.85 15.08
CA PRO A 511 -0.10 11.09 16.49
C PRO A 511 -1.44 11.80 16.77
N THR A 512 -1.91 12.66 15.86
CA THR A 512 -3.18 13.38 16.00
C THR A 512 -4.39 12.64 15.42
N GLY A 513 -4.20 11.37 15.03
CA GLY A 513 -5.23 10.46 14.56
C GLY A 513 -5.42 10.41 13.04
N ASP A 514 -4.57 11.09 12.27
CA ASP A 514 -4.62 11.02 10.80
C ASP A 514 -4.24 9.61 10.34
N ILE A 515 -4.78 9.21 9.19
CA ILE A 515 -4.33 8.00 8.51
C ILE A 515 -3.84 8.40 7.12
N ILE A 516 -2.61 8.01 6.81
CA ILE A 516 -1.98 8.22 5.52
C ILE A 516 -1.64 6.88 4.88
N GLN A 517 -1.65 6.83 3.55
CA GLN A 517 -1.15 5.73 2.75
C GLN A 517 0.21 6.12 2.18
N LEU A 518 1.13 5.17 2.16
CA LEU A 518 2.51 5.35 1.72
C LEU A 518 2.91 4.22 0.76
N SER A 519 3.78 4.55 -0.19
CA SER A 519 4.63 3.55 -0.85
C SER A 519 5.52 2.88 0.19
N SER A 520 5.38 1.57 0.39
CA SER A 520 6.11 0.80 1.39
C SER A 520 7.51 0.40 0.92
N ASN A 521 8.31 -0.19 1.82
CA ASN A 521 9.61 -0.76 1.48
C ASN A 521 9.56 -2.08 0.69
N TYR A 522 8.39 -2.57 0.26
CA TYR A 522 8.33 -3.69 -0.67
C TYR A 522 8.23 -3.16 -2.09
N VAL A 523 9.39 -2.96 -2.75
CA VAL A 523 9.50 -2.31 -4.06
C VAL A 523 9.77 -3.35 -5.13
N LEU A 524 8.88 -3.47 -6.11
CA LEU A 524 9.10 -4.34 -7.26
C LEU A 524 10.12 -3.72 -8.23
N THR A 525 10.94 -4.57 -8.81
CA THR A 525 12.09 -4.16 -9.62
C THR A 525 12.15 -4.92 -10.93
N ASN A 526 12.99 -4.46 -11.86
CA ASN A 526 13.42 -5.29 -12.99
C ASN A 526 14.43 -6.37 -12.56
N LYS A 527 14.83 -7.24 -13.49
CA LYS A 527 15.86 -8.27 -13.26
C LYS A 527 17.22 -7.76 -12.74
N SER A 528 17.52 -6.48 -12.93
CA SER A 528 18.73 -5.81 -12.44
C SER A 528 18.52 -5.13 -11.08
N HIS A 529 17.40 -5.37 -10.41
CA HIS A 529 16.99 -4.75 -9.14
C HIS A 529 16.87 -3.23 -9.18
N GLN A 530 16.57 -2.66 -10.35
CA GLN A 530 16.20 -1.24 -10.48
C GLN A 530 14.69 -1.07 -10.26
N SER A 531 14.33 -0.02 -9.51
CA SER A 531 12.94 0.26 -9.15
C SER A 531 12.07 0.54 -10.38
N LEU A 532 10.86 0.00 -10.40
CA LEU A 532 9.88 0.27 -11.45
C LEU A 532 9.01 1.50 -11.15
N GLU A 533 9.36 2.27 -10.11
CA GLU A 533 8.51 3.35 -9.59
C GLU A 533 8.22 4.42 -10.64
N TYR A 534 9.16 4.69 -11.54
CA TYR A 534 9.04 5.74 -12.56
C TYR A 534 8.70 5.23 -13.96
N GLY A 535 8.24 3.98 -14.06
CA GLY A 535 7.64 3.42 -15.27
C GLY A 535 8.58 2.60 -16.13
N VAL A 536 7.96 1.71 -16.91
CA VAL A 536 8.57 0.74 -17.81
C VAL A 536 8.48 1.27 -19.23
N ASN A 537 9.62 1.28 -19.93
CA ASN A 537 9.67 1.66 -21.34
C ASN A 537 9.14 0.51 -22.23
N PRO A 538 8.41 0.82 -23.31
CA PRO A 538 7.99 -0.19 -24.29
C PRO A 538 9.21 -0.73 -25.06
N ASP A 539 9.09 -1.93 -25.60
CA ASP A 539 10.03 -2.46 -26.60
C ASP A 539 9.78 -1.83 -27.98
N ILE A 540 8.52 -1.48 -28.27
CA ILE A 540 8.11 -0.84 -29.52
C ILE A 540 7.30 0.42 -29.20
N THR A 541 7.88 1.59 -29.47
CA THR A 541 7.18 2.87 -29.30
C THR A 541 6.23 3.13 -30.47
N LEU A 542 4.98 3.52 -30.18
CA LEU A 542 4.02 3.90 -31.21
C LEU A 542 4.27 5.34 -31.69
N GLY A 543 4.16 5.55 -33.00
CA GLY A 543 4.43 6.83 -33.66
C GLY A 543 3.28 7.83 -33.61
N PHE A 544 2.76 8.14 -32.42
CA PHE A 544 1.79 9.21 -32.21
C PHE A 544 1.99 9.89 -30.84
N ASP A 545 1.35 11.04 -30.63
CA ASP A 545 1.34 11.71 -29.32
C ASP A 545 0.16 11.18 -28.48
N PRO A 546 0.42 10.46 -27.37
CA PRO A 546 -0.64 9.83 -26.57
C PRO A 546 -1.57 10.84 -25.90
N PHE A 547 -1.17 12.09 -25.77
CA PHE A 547 -1.98 13.18 -25.21
C PHE A 547 -2.77 13.92 -26.27
N LYS A 548 -2.47 13.78 -27.56
CA LYS A 548 -3.22 14.43 -28.65
C LYS A 548 -4.07 13.47 -29.46
N GLN A 549 -3.62 12.22 -29.60
CA GLN A 549 -4.19 11.21 -30.48
C GLN A 549 -4.56 9.95 -29.69
N THR A 550 -5.21 10.13 -28.54
CA THR A 550 -5.54 9.06 -27.60
C THR A 550 -6.46 7.98 -28.21
N GLU A 551 -7.25 8.32 -29.23
CA GLU A 551 -8.07 7.37 -29.99
C GLU A 551 -7.28 6.22 -30.62
N LYS A 552 -6.00 6.45 -30.95
CA LYS A 552 -5.14 5.47 -31.62
C LYS A 552 -4.79 4.26 -30.76
N PHE A 553 -4.92 4.36 -29.43
CA PHE A 553 -4.84 3.18 -28.55
C PHE A 553 -5.94 2.15 -28.82
N PHE A 554 -7.06 2.58 -29.42
CA PHE A 554 -8.22 1.74 -29.69
C PHE A 554 -8.57 1.65 -31.18
N ASP A 555 -7.61 1.98 -32.04
CA ASP A 555 -7.68 1.81 -33.49
C ASP A 555 -7.00 0.48 -33.86
N SER A 556 -7.81 -0.51 -34.22
CA SER A 556 -7.31 -1.85 -34.53
C SER A 556 -6.48 -1.88 -35.82
N ALA A 557 -6.71 -0.98 -36.78
CA ALA A 557 -5.88 -0.87 -37.98
C ALA A 557 -4.50 -0.33 -37.64
N TYR A 558 -4.42 0.65 -36.74
CA TYR A 558 -3.13 1.17 -36.26
C TYR A 558 -2.33 0.11 -35.48
N ILE A 559 -2.99 -0.61 -34.57
CA ILE A 559 -2.36 -1.72 -33.83
C ILE A 559 -1.86 -2.79 -34.80
N GLN A 560 -2.66 -3.16 -35.81
CA GLN A 560 -2.24 -4.11 -36.84
C GLN A 560 -0.94 -3.69 -37.52
N GLN A 561 -0.81 -2.41 -37.91
CA GLN A 561 0.42 -1.92 -38.56
C GLN A 561 1.64 -2.07 -37.66
N ALA A 562 1.51 -1.78 -36.36
CA ALA A 562 2.60 -1.94 -35.41
C ALA A 562 3.04 -3.41 -35.25
N ILE A 563 2.08 -4.33 -35.10
CA ILE A 563 2.35 -5.77 -34.97
C ILE A 563 2.93 -6.36 -36.26
N ASN A 564 2.39 -5.97 -37.43
CA ASN A 564 2.86 -6.47 -38.72
C ASN A 564 4.29 -5.98 -39.04
N LYS A 565 4.65 -4.77 -38.63
CA LYS A 565 6.03 -4.26 -38.79
C LYS A 565 7.02 -5.10 -37.97
N ASP A 566 6.67 -5.42 -36.72
CA ASP A 566 7.50 -6.23 -35.83
C ASP A 566 7.70 -7.67 -36.33
N THR A 567 6.61 -8.31 -36.77
CA THR A 567 6.63 -9.67 -37.32
C THR A 567 7.44 -9.76 -38.62
N ASN A 568 7.50 -8.70 -39.42
CA ASN A 568 8.37 -8.63 -40.59
C ASN A 568 9.85 -8.44 -40.23
N THR A 569 10.17 -7.71 -39.15
CA THR A 569 11.56 -7.56 -38.65
C THR A 569 12.09 -8.81 -37.92
N LEU A 570 11.22 -9.71 -37.46
CA LEU A 570 11.62 -11.00 -36.87
C LEU A 570 12.30 -11.95 -37.88
N ASN A 571 12.24 -11.66 -39.19
CA ASN A 571 13.00 -12.37 -40.22
C ASN A 571 14.43 -11.81 -40.41
N SER A 572 14.87 -10.83 -39.63
CA SER A 572 16.23 -10.29 -39.72
C SER A 572 16.71 -9.65 -38.40
N ILE A 573 17.71 -10.31 -37.80
CA ILE A 573 18.72 -9.80 -36.83
C ILE A 573 18.36 -9.91 -35.32
N PRO A 574 19.31 -10.33 -34.45
CA PRO A 574 19.10 -10.47 -33.00
C PRO A 574 19.07 -9.12 -32.27
N ALA A 575 18.36 -9.10 -31.13
CA ALA A 575 18.20 -7.94 -30.26
C ALA A 575 19.54 -7.46 -29.66
N THR A 576 19.90 -6.21 -29.91
CA THR A 576 20.98 -5.51 -29.21
C THR A 576 20.46 -4.88 -27.93
N HIS A 577 21.17 -5.11 -26.83
CA HIS A 577 20.92 -4.48 -25.55
C HIS A 577 21.42 -3.03 -25.57
N SER A 578 20.51 -2.07 -25.46
CA SER A 578 20.88 -0.68 -25.10
C SER A 578 20.79 -0.51 -23.59
N SER A 579 21.95 -0.38 -22.96
CA SER A 579 22.09 0.16 -21.60
C SER A 579 21.73 1.64 -21.61
N VAL A 580 20.66 2.02 -20.91
CA VAL A 580 20.36 3.43 -20.63
C VAL A 580 20.47 3.64 -19.13
N ILE A 581 21.45 4.48 -18.78
CA ILE A 581 21.67 5.02 -17.44
C ILE A 581 20.44 5.87 -17.07
N GLU A 582 19.84 5.59 -15.92
CA GLU A 582 18.66 6.28 -15.41
C GLU A 582 18.99 7.73 -15.05
N PRO A 583 18.08 8.69 -15.34
CA PRO A 583 18.12 9.97 -14.67
C PRO A 583 17.69 9.83 -13.20
N ASN A 584 18.53 10.32 -12.29
CA ASN A 584 18.12 10.67 -10.93
C ASN A 584 16.97 11.68 -11.01
N TYR A 585 15.75 11.31 -10.66
CA TYR A 585 14.68 12.26 -10.41
C TYR A 585 13.83 11.80 -9.23
N VAL A 586 14.35 11.99 -8.03
CA VAL A 586 13.50 12.48 -6.95
C VAL A 586 13.35 13.97 -7.24
N HIS A 587 12.21 14.38 -7.78
CA HIS A 587 11.93 15.80 -8.00
C HIS A 587 12.13 16.54 -6.68
N GLU A 588 12.91 17.62 -6.73
CA GLU A 588 13.07 18.60 -5.66
C GLU A 588 11.70 18.91 -5.05
N LEU A 589 11.46 18.39 -3.85
CA LEU A 589 10.38 18.87 -3.00
C LEU A 589 10.64 20.37 -2.83
N VAL A 590 9.76 21.16 -3.45
CA VAL A 590 9.79 22.61 -3.59
C VAL A 590 10.68 23.25 -2.53
N GLU A 591 11.82 23.80 -2.96
CA GLU A 591 12.83 24.39 -2.06
C GLU A 591 12.27 25.47 -1.12
N LYS A 592 11.07 26.01 -1.40
CA LYS A 592 10.40 27.02 -0.58
C LYS A 592 8.92 26.66 -0.33
N PRO A 593 8.46 26.60 0.93
CA PRO A 593 7.04 26.43 1.23
C PRO A 593 6.24 27.55 0.56
N GLN A 594 5.34 27.20 -0.37
CA GLN A 594 4.36 28.18 -0.86
C GLN A 594 3.32 28.44 0.24
N PRO A 595 2.94 29.70 0.51
CA PRO A 595 1.91 30.01 1.48
C PRO A 595 0.61 29.29 1.09
N LEU A 596 0.01 28.58 2.06
CA LEU A 596 -1.33 27.99 1.93
C LEU A 596 -2.34 29.11 1.63
N GLN A 597 -2.62 29.37 0.35
CA GLN A 597 -3.65 30.35 -0.03
C GLN A 597 -5.03 29.70 0.12
N LEU A 598 -5.76 30.08 1.18
CA LEU A 598 -7.18 29.77 1.29
C LEU A 598 -7.97 30.65 0.30
N SER A 599 -8.63 30.07 -0.69
CA SER A 599 -9.67 30.78 -1.43
C SER A 599 -10.99 30.72 -0.64
N ARG A 600 -11.46 31.86 -0.15
CA ARG A 600 -12.80 31.98 0.43
C ARG A 600 -13.82 32.03 -0.71
N LYS A 601 -14.62 30.98 -0.87
CA LYS A 601 -15.98 31.10 -1.44
C LYS A 601 -16.97 30.40 -0.52
N THR A 602 -17.81 31.22 0.12
CA THR A 602 -19.03 30.84 0.84
C THR A 602 -20.03 30.26 -0.14
N ASP A 603 -20.52 29.05 0.15
CA ASP A 603 -21.93 28.71 -0.03
C ASP A 603 -22.27 27.35 0.61
N GLN A 604 -23.55 27.23 0.95
CA GLN A 604 -24.17 26.37 1.96
C GLN A 604 -24.19 24.84 1.71
N THR A 605 -24.47 24.18 2.83
CA THR A 605 -25.20 22.93 3.10
C THR A 605 -24.50 21.56 3.14
N GLU A 606 -24.88 20.88 4.23
CA GLU A 606 -24.41 19.62 4.81
C GLU A 606 -24.70 18.39 3.93
N ARG A 607 -23.74 17.44 3.94
CA ARG A 607 -23.77 16.00 3.52
C ARG A 607 -22.49 15.61 2.77
N LYS A 608 -21.30 15.74 3.38
CA LYS A 608 -20.02 15.41 2.73
C LYS A 608 -19.14 14.35 3.42
N ASP A 609 -19.52 13.86 4.60
CA ASP A 609 -18.72 12.83 5.31
C ASP A 609 -18.59 11.51 4.55
N ALA A 610 -19.62 11.12 3.77
CA ALA A 610 -19.64 9.83 3.07
C ALA A 610 -18.89 9.84 1.73
N TYR A 611 -18.76 11.01 1.09
CA TYR A 611 -18.16 11.13 -0.23
C TYR A 611 -16.63 11.31 -0.19
N PHE A 612 -16.03 11.66 0.95
CA PHE A 612 -14.58 11.83 1.04
C PHE A 612 -13.82 10.52 1.21
N VAL A 613 -14.43 9.51 1.85
CA VAL A 613 -13.85 8.17 1.97
C VAL A 613 -13.86 7.47 0.62
N LEU A 614 -15.03 7.49 -0.05
CA LEU A 614 -15.18 7.04 -1.44
C LEU A 614 -14.44 7.95 -2.43
N GLY A 615 -14.18 9.20 -2.06
CA GLY A 615 -13.47 10.20 -2.84
C GLY A 615 -11.95 10.05 -2.74
N ALA A 616 -11.35 9.79 -1.58
CA ALA A 616 -9.92 9.48 -1.47
C ALA A 616 -9.60 8.08 -2.00
N LEU A 617 -10.51 7.12 -1.78
CA LEU A 617 -10.48 5.78 -2.41
C LEU A 617 -10.83 5.82 -3.91
N GLY A 618 -11.51 6.88 -4.35
CA GLY A 618 -11.96 7.09 -5.73
C GLY A 618 -11.24 8.23 -6.46
N VAL A 619 -10.27 8.92 -5.85
CA VAL A 619 -9.49 9.99 -6.51
C VAL A 619 -8.37 9.36 -7.36
N VAL A 620 -8.19 8.04 -7.28
CA VAL A 620 -7.52 7.28 -8.34
C VAL A 620 -8.43 7.10 -9.58
N ILE A 621 -9.77 7.10 -9.48
CA ILE A 621 -10.70 7.05 -10.64
C ILE A 621 -12.08 7.65 -10.29
N SER A 622 -12.27 8.98 -10.37
CA SER A 622 -13.63 9.58 -10.44
C SER A 622 -13.63 11.07 -10.84
N LEU A 623 -12.86 11.46 -11.87
CA LEU A 623 -13.03 12.76 -12.56
C LEU A 623 -13.64 12.62 -13.97
N ALA A 624 -14.46 11.61 -14.18
CA ALA A 624 -15.42 11.59 -15.28
C ALA A 624 -16.80 11.36 -14.67
N ILE A 625 -17.71 12.33 -14.89
CA ILE A 625 -19.07 12.49 -14.30
C ILE A 625 -19.03 13.48 -13.11
N PRO A 626 -19.04 14.79 -13.42
CA PRO A 626 -20.33 15.48 -13.45
C PRO A 626 -20.45 16.55 -14.55
N PHE A 627 -20.35 16.18 -15.84
CA PHE A 627 -20.58 17.15 -16.94
C PHE A 627 -21.45 16.67 -18.10
N VAL A 628 -21.93 15.42 -18.09
CA VAL A 628 -22.77 14.89 -19.19
C VAL A 628 -24.27 14.84 -18.85
N ILE A 629 -24.66 15.00 -17.58
CA ILE A 629 -26.07 14.88 -17.16
C ILE A 629 -26.81 16.24 -17.15
N ILE A 630 -26.11 17.38 -17.13
CA ILE A 630 -26.75 18.71 -17.10
C ILE A 630 -27.30 19.14 -18.49
N LYS A 631 -26.85 18.54 -19.60
CA LYS A 631 -27.33 18.91 -20.95
C LYS A 631 -28.60 18.16 -21.40
N LYS A 632 -29.07 17.14 -20.65
CA LYS A 632 -30.27 16.34 -20.98
C LYS A 632 -31.48 16.60 -20.08
N LEU A 633 -31.35 17.44 -19.05
CA LEU A 633 -32.44 17.82 -18.14
C LEU A 633 -32.93 19.27 -18.32
N LEU A 634 -32.41 20.00 -19.32
CA LEU A 634 -32.88 21.34 -19.70
C LEU A 634 -33.59 21.38 -21.07
N LYS A 635 -34.10 20.23 -21.52
CA LYS A 635 -35.09 20.14 -22.60
C LYS A 635 -36.21 19.22 -22.17
N LYS A 636 -37.03 19.71 -21.24
CA LYS A 636 -38.47 19.48 -21.17
C LYS A 636 -39.09 20.50 -20.22
#